data_AF-A0A3B9BGG0-F1
#
_entry.id   AF-A0A3B9BGG0-F1
#
_cell.length_a   1.000
_cell.length_b   1.000
_cell.length_c   1.000
_cell.angle_alpha   90.00
_cell.angle_beta   90.00
_cell.angle_gamma   90.00
#
_symmetry.space_group_name_H-M   'P 1'
#
loop_
_entity.id
_entity.type
_entity.pdbx_description
1 polymer ?
#
loop_
_entity_poly.entity_id
_entity_poly.type
_entity_poly.pdbx_seq_one_letter_code
_entity_poly.pdbx_strand_id
1 'polypeptide(L)' 'FQFADRLRPEMADVIAGLRKLGLSVELLSGDRASVAAAIASELGIDTWRGDCRPADKVARLHSLREAGRKVLMVG' A
#
# COMPACT_ATOMS: atom_id res chain seq x y z
N PHE A 1 18.91 -16.03 6.77
CA PHE A 1 17.55 -15.93 7.33
C PHE A 1 16.78 -14.87 6.57
N GLN A 2 15.62 -15.20 6.01
CA GLN A 2 14.75 -14.24 5.31
C GLN A 2 13.51 -14.05 6.21
N PHE A 3 13.44 -12.92 6.92
CA PHE A 3 12.20 -12.49 7.57
C PHE A 3 11.29 -11.99 6.44
N ALA A 4 10.38 -12.85 5.99
CA ALA A 4 9.28 -12.43 5.13
C ALA A 4 8.04 -12.40 6.00
N ASP A 5 7.53 -11.20 6.31
CA ASP A 5 6.20 -11.07 6.90
C ASP A 5 5.20 -11.72 5.93
N ARG A 6 4.54 -12.77 6.40
CA ARG A 6 3.58 -13.49 5.59
C ARG A 6 2.31 -12.65 5.49
N LEU A 7 1.85 -12.43 4.27
CA LEU A 7 0.55 -11.80 4.04
C LEU A 7 -0.54 -12.58 4.77
N ARG A 8 -1.46 -11.85 5.41
CA ARG A 8 -2.66 -12.47 5.97
C ARG A 8 -3.51 -13.01 4.80
N PRO A 9 -4.02 -14.24 4.90
CA PRO A 9 -4.71 -14.89 3.78
C PRO A 9 -5.92 -14.11 3.28
N GLU A 10 -6.59 -13.34 4.14
CA GLU A 10 -7.75 -12.52 3.81
C GLU A 10 -7.43 -11.22 3.05
N MET A 11 -6.15 -10.84 2.89
CA MET A 11 -5.78 -9.53 2.33
C MET A 11 -6.25 -9.34 0.89
N ALA A 12 -6.17 -10.38 0.06
CA ALA A 12 -6.63 -10.31 -1.33
C ALA A 12 -8.13 -9.95 -1.40
N ASP A 13 -8.95 -10.59 -0.56
CA ASP A 13 -10.38 -10.32 -0.47
C ASP A 13 -10.69 -8.91 0.04
N VAL A 14 -9.92 -8.43 1.03
CA VAL A 14 -10.03 -7.06 1.54
C VAL A 14 -9.74 -6.04 0.43
N ILE A 15 -8.63 -6.20 -0.30
CA ILE A 15 -8.28 -5.28 -1.40
C ILE A 15 -9.33 -5.32 -2.51
N ALA A 16 -9.82 -6.50 -2.87
CA ALA A 16 -10.90 -6.66 -3.84
C ALA A 16 -12.20 -5.97 -3.37
N GLY A 17 -12.55 -6.10 -2.09
CA GLY A 17 -13.70 -5.44 -1.48
C GLY A 17 -13.60 -3.92 -1.52
N LEU A 18 -12.45 -3.35 -1.15
CA LEU A 18 -12.20 -1.91 -1.22
C LEU A 18 -12.33 -1.38 -2.65
N ARG A 19 -11.80 -2.11 -3.63
CA ARG A 19 -11.93 -1.76 -5.05
C ARG A 19 -13.38 -1.81 -5.55
N LYS A 20 -14.16 -2.81 -5.13
CA LYS A 20 -15.60 -2.90 -5.46
C LYS A 20 -16.40 -1.72 -4.89
N LEU A 21 -15.95 -1.12 -3.79
CA LEU A 21 -16.51 0.12 -3.23
C LEU A 21 -16.06 1.40 -3.99
N GLY A 22 -15.28 1.26 -5.06
CA GLY A 22 -14.75 2.39 -5.84
C GLY A 22 -13.56 3.09 -5.18
N LEU A 23 -12.95 2.49 -4.16
CA LEU A 23 -11.79 3.08 -3.47
C LEU A 23 -10.50 2.73 -4.19
N SER A 24 -9.63 3.73 -4.34
CA SER A 24 -8.25 3.54 -4.79
C SER A 24 -7.41 3.02 -3.62
N VAL A 25 -6.61 1.98 -3.86
CA VAL A 25 -5.71 1.37 -2.87
C VAL A 25 -4.27 1.61 -3.29
N GLU A 26 -3.43 2.04 -2.34
CA GLU A 26 -2.00 2.27 -2.54
C GLU A 26 -1.19 1.63 -1.40
N LEU A 27 -0.08 0.97 -1.74
CA LEU A 27 0.82 0.33 -0.76
C LEU A 27 2.07 1.18 -0.51
N LEU A 28 2.30 1.61 0.73
CA LEU A 28 3.53 2.31 1.15
C LEU A 28 4.30 1.48 2.19
N SER A 29 5.40 0.85 1.78
CA SER A 29 6.24 0.03 2.67
C SER A 29 7.59 0.67 2.96
N GLY A 30 8.09 0.45 4.18
CA GLY A 30 9.47 0.76 4.55
C GLY A 30 10.46 -0.34 4.16
N ASP A 31 9.97 -1.50 3.74
CA ASP A 31 10.79 -2.57 3.19
C ASP A 31 11.35 -2.21 1.83
N ARG A 32 12.38 -2.96 1.41
CA ARG A 32 12.95 -2.87 0.06
C ARG A 32 11.88 -2.89 -1.01
N ALA A 33 12.04 -2.07 -2.05
CA ALA A 33 11.14 -2.01 -3.20
C ALA A 33 10.81 -3.39 -3.79
N SER A 34 11.76 -4.34 -3.81
CA SER A 34 11.52 -5.70 -4.30
C SER A 34 10.47 -6.47 -3.48
N VAL A 35 10.43 -6.26 -2.16
CA VAL A 35 9.45 -6.90 -1.27
C VAL A 35 8.09 -6.24 -1.44
N ALA A 36 8.04 -4.91 -1.47
CA ALA A 36 6.82 -4.16 -1.73
C ALA A 36 6.20 -4.52 -3.09
N ALA A 37 7.02 -4.68 -4.12
CA ALA A 37 6.58 -5.10 -5.46
C ALA A 37 5.96 -6.49 -5.45
N ALA A 38 6.58 -7.46 -4.76
CA ALA A 38 6.05 -8.81 -4.66
C ALA A 38 4.67 -8.84 -3.97
N ILE A 39 4.55 -8.13 -2.83
CA ILE A 39 3.28 -8.00 -2.10
C ILE A 39 2.22 -7.28 -2.95
N ALA A 40 2.59 -6.18 -3.59
CA ALA A 40 1.69 -5.44 -4.47
C ALA A 40 1.19 -6.31 -5.62
N SER A 41 2.07 -7.10 -6.25
CA SER A 41 1.71 -8.04 -7.31
C SER A 41 0.75 -9.12 -6.81
N GLU A 42 1.00 -9.69 -5.62
CA GLU A 42 0.16 -10.74 -5.04
C GLU A 42 -1.26 -10.22 -4.70
N LEU A 43 -1.37 -8.98 -4.23
CA LEU A 43 -2.64 -8.31 -3.94
C LEU A 43 -3.24 -7.58 -5.16
N GLY A 44 -2.55 -7.60 -6.29
CA GLY A 44 -2.88 -6.88 -7.51
C GLY A 44 -2.94 -5.36 -7.35
N ILE A 45 -2.22 -4.74 -6.41
CA ILE A 45 -2.19 -3.29 -6.16
C ILE A 45 -1.26 -2.60 -7.18
N ASP A 46 -1.82 -1.72 -8.01
CA ASP A 46 -1.06 -1.08 -9.10
C ASP A 46 -0.18 0.09 -8.63
N THR A 47 -0.57 0.76 -7.55
CA THR A 47 0.15 1.91 -7.00
C THR A 47 0.85 1.48 -5.71
N TRP A 48 2.18 1.43 -5.74
CA TRP A 48 2.96 1.03 -4.58
C TRP A 48 4.31 1.75 -4.53
N ARG A 49 4.89 1.83 -3.33
CA ARG A 49 6.25 2.34 -3.11
C ARG A 49 6.91 1.60 -1.95
N GLY A 50 8.09 1.03 -2.19
CA GLY A 50 8.98 0.55 -1.14
C GLY A 50 10.04 1.59 -0.77
N ASP A 51 10.92 1.22 0.16
CA ASP A 51 11.98 2.06 0.72
C ASP A 51 11.46 3.38 1.31
N CYS A 52 10.20 3.42 1.77
CA CYS A 52 9.58 4.62 2.32
C CYS A 52 10.03 4.88 3.76
N ARG A 53 10.54 6.09 4.00
CA ARG A 53 10.70 6.63 5.35
C ARG A 53 9.35 7.10 5.90
N PRO A 54 9.20 7.27 7.23
CA PRO A 54 7.99 7.87 7.80
C PRO A 54 7.62 9.22 7.15
N ALA A 55 8.62 10.06 6.87
CA ALA A 55 8.42 11.33 6.18
C ALA A 55 7.88 11.16 4.75
N ASP A 56 8.31 10.12 4.01
CA ASP A 56 7.81 9.86 2.66
C ASP A 56 6.33 9.48 2.67
N LYS A 57 5.90 8.71 3.67
CA LYS A 57 4.49 8.35 3.85
C LYS A 57 3.63 9.58 4.11
N VAL A 58 4.08 10.44 5.04
CA VAL A 58 3.40 11.71 5.36
C VAL A 58 3.33 12.62 4.13
N ALA A 59 4.44 12.79 3.40
CA ALA A 59 4.48 13.57 2.17
C ALA A 59 3.49 13.05 1.11
N ARG A 60 3.35 11.72 0.99
CA ARG A 60 2.38 11.12 0.08
C ARG A 60 0.93 11.43 0.48
N LEU A 61 0.61 11.35 1.77
CA LEU A 61 -0.73 11.74 2.27
C LEU A 61 -1.03 13.22 1.97
N HIS A 62 -0.05 14.11 2.16
CA HIS A 62 -0.20 15.53 1.82
C HIS A 62 -0.46 15.74 0.33
N SER A 63 0.32 15.10 -0.55
CA SER A 63 0.14 15.18 -2.01
C SER A 63 -1.25 14.69 -2.44
N LEU A 64 -1.74 13.59 -1.88
CA LEU A 64 -3.08 13.09 -2.16
C LEU A 64 -4.17 14.08 -1.71
N ARG A 65 -3.99 14.68 -0.53
CA ARG A 65 -4.91 15.70 -0.01
C ARG A 65 -4.92 16.96 -0.88
N GLU A 66 -3.76 17.42 -1.34
CA GLU A 66 -3.63 18.56 -2.27
C GLU A 66 -4.28 18.28 -3.62
N ALA A 67 -4.25 17.02 -4.07
CA ALA A 67 -5.01 16.54 -5.23
C ALA A 67 -6.53 16.40 -4.97
N GLY A 68 -7.03 16.91 -3.83
CA GLY A 68 -8.46 16.89 -3.48
C GLY A 68 -8.98 15.52 -3.02
N ARG A 69 -8.09 14.56 -2.72
CA ARG A 69 -8.49 13.22 -2.28
C ARG A 69 -8.73 13.20 -0.77
N LYS A 70 -9.77 12.48 -0.35
CA LYS A 70 -9.93 12.04 1.05
C LYS A 70 -9.15 10.75 1.24
N VAL A 71 -8.29 10.72 2.25
CA VAL A 71 -7.34 9.62 2.47
C VAL A 71 -7.53 9.00 3.84
N LEU A 72 -7.52 7.67 3.88
CA LEU A 72 -7.42 6.86 5.08
C LEU A 72 -6.11 6.07 5.01
N MET A 73 -5.24 6.23 6.00
CA MET A 73 -4.03 5.42 6.13
C MET A 73 -4.27 4.34 7.19
N VAL A 74 -3.93 3.10 6.86
CA VAL A 74 -3.91 1.97 7.77
C VAL A 74 -2.47 1.47 7.82
N GLY A 75 -1.90 1.34 9.02
CA GLY A 75 -0.52 0.91 9.25
C GLY A 75 -0.35 0.33 10.63
#